data_AF-A0A1A8ZKE2-F1
#
_entry.id   AF-A0A1A8ZKE2-F1
#
_cell.length_a   1.000
_cell.length_b   1.000
_cell.length_c   1.000
_cell.angle_alpha   90.00
_cell.angle_beta   90.00
_cell.angle_gamma   90.00
#
_symmetry.space_group_name_H-M   'P 1'
#
loop_
_entity.id
_entity.type
_entity.pdbx_description
1 polymer ?
#
loop_
_entity_poly.entity_id
_entity_poly.type
_entity_poly.pdbx_seq_one_letter_code
_entity_poly.pdbx_strand_id
1 'polypeptide(L)'
;MGFNGRVRSLLSEVEVPAVDALLTAVDRVMNSNTLLLAAGVDEPVTAANRRRTLASFVDGPLFAELMRAADRARGWDNLGSGPLVPAGRDLRLTELGRTGFRARLTWMLCGPVSPYRRQLDPAVADVVVGGFLNWLERDGGGWSYWSVRPDFLYDTGYHRGGEPESDAAYFEGGRGDTASYLYRADVLLLLLTNGAP
;
A
#
# COMPACT_ATOMS: atom_id res chain seq x y z
N MET A 1 -17.76 -17.74 12.00
CA MET A 1 -17.41 -16.90 13.18
C MET A 1 -16.79 -15.63 12.66
N GLY A 2 -17.53 -14.51 12.70
CA GLY A 2 -17.04 -13.21 12.26
C GLY A 2 -16.01 -12.66 13.24
N PHE A 3 -14.96 -12.03 12.72
CA PHE A 3 -14.00 -11.28 13.51
C PHE A 3 -14.70 -10.00 13.97
N ASN A 4 -14.96 -9.85 15.28
CA ASN A 4 -15.58 -8.65 15.87
C ASN A 4 -14.54 -7.66 16.41
N GLY A 5 -13.26 -7.83 16.06
CA GLY A 5 -12.20 -6.91 16.46
C GLY A 5 -12.43 -5.54 15.85
N ARG A 6 -12.46 -4.49 16.68
CA ARG A 6 -12.41 -3.11 16.25
C ARG A 6 -11.08 -2.87 15.54
N VAL A 7 -11.17 -2.09 14.48
CA VAL A 7 -10.02 -1.53 13.78
C VAL A 7 -10.11 -0.02 13.93
N ARG A 8 -8.99 0.65 14.14
CA ARG A 8 -8.91 2.12 14.25
C ARG A 8 -7.92 2.70 13.27
N SER A 9 -8.23 3.91 12.76
CA SER A 9 -7.30 4.67 11.92
C SER A 9 -6.06 5.07 12.72
N LEU A 10 -4.89 4.90 12.11
CA LEU A 10 -3.61 5.46 12.56
C LEU A 10 -2.99 6.38 11.48
N LEU A 11 -3.81 6.96 10.60
CA LEU A 11 -3.32 7.69 9.43
C LEU A 11 -2.43 8.89 9.80
N SER A 12 -2.77 9.60 10.88
CA SER A 12 -1.94 10.72 11.38
C SER A 12 -0.56 10.27 11.90
N GLU A 13 -0.39 8.99 12.25
CA GLU A 13 0.91 8.47 12.70
C GLU A 13 1.89 8.26 11.55
N VAL A 14 1.38 8.22 10.31
CA VAL A 14 2.19 8.08 9.08
C VAL A 14 2.35 9.40 8.33
N GLU A 15 1.78 10.49 8.81
CA GLU A 15 1.99 11.86 8.30
C GLU A 15 3.33 12.42 8.79
N VAL A 16 4.43 11.77 8.38
CA VAL A 16 5.79 12.16 8.77
C VAL A 16 6.67 12.39 7.54
N PRO A 17 7.74 13.21 7.63
CA PRO A 17 8.58 13.55 6.49
C PRO A 17 9.20 12.34 5.77
N ALA A 18 9.58 11.29 6.51
CA ALA A 18 10.19 10.10 5.92
C ALA A 18 9.20 9.29 5.05
N VAL A 19 7.92 9.26 5.45
CA VAL A 19 6.86 8.62 4.67
C VAL A 19 6.55 9.45 3.44
N ASP A 20 6.32 10.75 3.61
CA ASP A 20 6.02 11.64 2.48
C ASP A 20 7.14 11.66 1.43
N ALA A 21 8.41 11.68 1.87
CA ALA A 21 9.55 11.60 0.97
C ALA A 21 9.54 10.32 0.13
N LEU A 22 9.19 9.16 0.71
CA LEU A 22 9.06 7.91 -0.02
C LEU A 22 7.89 7.96 -1.02
N LEU A 23 6.69 8.32 -0.55
CA LEU A 23 5.49 8.33 -1.40
C LEU A 23 5.68 9.26 -2.60
N THR A 24 6.16 10.48 -2.35
CA THR A 24 6.44 11.47 -3.40
C THR A 24 7.52 11.01 -4.38
N ALA A 25 8.55 10.31 -3.90
CA ALA A 25 9.58 9.74 -4.77
C ALA A 25 9.01 8.64 -5.68
N VAL A 26 8.17 7.75 -5.14
CA VAL A 26 7.50 6.69 -5.90
C VAL A 26 6.55 7.30 -6.93
N ASP A 27 5.69 8.24 -6.54
CA ASP A 27 4.75 8.90 -7.45
C ASP A 27 5.48 9.54 -8.64
N ARG A 28 6.60 10.23 -8.37
CA ARG A 28 7.40 10.90 -9.40
C ARG A 28 8.06 9.94 -10.37
N VAL A 29 8.53 8.79 -9.88
CA VAL A 29 9.23 7.78 -10.69
C VAL A 29 8.21 6.94 -11.45
N MET A 30 7.24 6.36 -10.76
CA MET A 30 6.32 5.37 -11.32
C MET A 30 5.09 5.97 -11.99
N ASN A 31 4.89 7.29 -11.94
CA ASN A 31 3.62 7.92 -12.30
C ASN A 31 2.44 7.28 -11.56
N SER A 32 2.56 7.17 -10.25
CA SER A 32 1.59 6.46 -9.41
C SER A 32 0.86 7.42 -8.48
N ASN A 33 -0.31 6.98 -8.03
CA ASN A 33 -1.00 7.44 -6.84
C ASN A 33 -0.65 6.51 -5.66
N THR A 34 0.52 6.67 -5.06
CA THR A 34 0.97 5.81 -3.95
C THR A 34 0.29 6.19 -2.63
N LEU A 35 -0.27 5.20 -1.94
CA LEU A 35 -0.92 5.37 -0.64
C LEU A 35 -0.26 4.49 0.43
N LEU A 36 -0.06 5.03 1.63
CA LEU A 36 0.26 4.25 2.83
C LEU A 36 -0.89 4.36 3.81
N LEU A 37 -1.58 3.25 4.04
CA LEU A 37 -2.65 3.15 5.03
C LEU A 37 -2.08 2.58 6.33
N ALA A 38 -2.56 3.08 7.46
CA ALA A 38 -2.16 2.60 8.78
C ALA A 38 -3.39 2.37 9.67
N ALA A 39 -3.41 1.22 10.34
CA ALA A 39 -4.52 0.84 11.20
C ALA A 39 -4.03 0.05 12.43
N GLY A 40 -4.71 0.29 13.56
CA GLY A 40 -4.59 -0.52 14.76
C GLY A 40 -5.68 -1.58 14.79
N VAL A 41 -5.35 -2.80 15.22
CA VAL A 41 -6.26 -3.94 15.36
C VAL A 41 -6.32 -4.39 16.81
N ASP A 42 -7.47 -4.86 17.28
CA ASP A 42 -7.65 -5.26 18.68
C ASP A 42 -6.75 -6.43 19.15
N GLU A 43 -6.34 -7.29 18.22
CA GLU A 43 -5.50 -8.45 18.51
C GLU A 43 -4.15 -8.36 17.78
N PRO A 44 -3.03 -8.73 18.43
CA PRO A 44 -1.76 -8.80 17.76
C PRO A 44 -1.80 -9.67 16.49
N VAL A 45 -1.22 -9.15 15.42
CA VAL A 45 -1.04 -9.86 14.16
C VAL A 45 0.08 -10.88 14.32
N THR A 46 -0.22 -12.12 13.99
CA THR A 46 0.64 -13.29 14.09
C THR A 46 0.67 -14.04 12.76
N ALA A 47 1.61 -14.98 12.61
CA ALA A 47 1.64 -15.85 11.43
C ALA A 47 0.34 -16.63 11.21
N ALA A 48 -0.39 -16.96 12.29
CA ALA A 48 -1.63 -17.74 12.23
C ALA A 48 -2.86 -16.90 11.83
N ASN A 49 -2.90 -15.61 12.12
CA ASN A 49 -4.08 -14.77 11.86
C ASN A 49 -3.87 -13.70 10.77
N ARG A 50 -2.63 -13.42 10.32
CA ARG A 50 -2.30 -12.30 9.39
C ARG A 50 -3.20 -12.17 8.16
N ARG A 51 -3.52 -13.28 7.48
CA ARG A 51 -4.35 -13.25 6.27
C ARG A 51 -5.80 -12.90 6.60
N ARG A 52 -6.32 -13.46 7.70
CA ARG A 52 -7.67 -13.16 8.19
C ARG A 52 -7.76 -11.71 8.68
N THR A 53 -6.74 -11.21 9.37
CA THR A 53 -6.69 -9.82 9.83
C THR A 53 -6.68 -8.85 8.64
N LEU A 54 -5.82 -9.09 7.64
CA LEU A 54 -5.82 -8.27 6.43
C LEU A 54 -7.17 -8.34 5.68
N ALA A 55 -7.76 -9.53 5.55
CA ALA A 55 -9.08 -9.68 4.93
C ALA A 55 -10.15 -8.85 5.67
N SER A 56 -10.22 -9.01 7.00
CA SER A 56 -11.16 -8.25 7.83
C SER A 56 -10.94 -6.74 7.74
N PHE A 57 -9.70 -6.29 7.59
CA PHE A 57 -9.39 -4.88 7.38
C PHE A 57 -9.91 -4.41 6.02
N VAL A 58 -9.53 -5.08 4.93
CA VAL A 58 -9.90 -4.71 3.55
C VAL A 58 -11.42 -4.81 3.32
N ASP A 59 -12.10 -5.77 3.95
CA ASP A 59 -13.57 -5.91 3.92
C ASP A 59 -14.29 -4.86 4.79
N GLY A 60 -13.58 -4.24 5.73
CA GLY A 60 -14.17 -3.34 6.70
C GLY A 60 -14.42 -1.92 6.14
N PRO A 61 -15.40 -1.19 6.69
CA PRO A 61 -15.68 0.18 6.27
C PRO A 61 -14.48 1.12 6.45
N LEU A 62 -13.67 0.88 7.49
CA LEU A 62 -12.48 1.67 7.77
C LEU A 62 -11.47 1.65 6.62
N PHE A 63 -11.30 0.54 5.90
CA PHE A 63 -10.39 0.51 4.76
C PHE A 63 -10.81 1.52 3.69
N ALA A 64 -12.11 1.60 3.40
CA ALA A 64 -12.64 2.53 2.43
C ALA A 64 -12.54 3.99 2.89
N GLU A 65 -12.74 4.24 4.18
CA GLU A 65 -12.52 5.56 4.79
C GLU A 65 -11.06 5.99 4.69
N LEU A 66 -10.12 5.09 5.01
CA LEU A 66 -8.68 5.35 4.96
C LEU A 66 -8.18 5.59 3.54
N MET A 67 -8.61 4.78 2.56
CA MET A 67 -8.26 4.97 1.15
C MET A 67 -8.63 6.39 0.69
N ARG A 68 -9.88 6.80 0.92
CA ARG A 68 -10.36 8.12 0.51
C ARG A 68 -9.74 9.26 1.31
N ALA A 69 -9.49 9.05 2.61
CA ALA A 69 -8.82 10.05 3.43
C ALA A 69 -7.38 10.28 2.96
N ALA A 70 -6.64 9.22 2.66
CA ALA A 70 -5.29 9.30 2.15
C ALA A 70 -5.26 9.92 0.74
N ASP A 71 -6.17 9.53 -0.16
CA ASP A 71 -6.32 10.13 -1.50
C ASP A 71 -6.58 11.65 -1.44
N ARG A 72 -7.48 12.11 -0.55
CA ARG A 72 -7.71 13.54 -0.31
C ARG A 72 -6.52 14.26 0.31
N ALA A 73 -5.82 13.62 1.24
CA ALA A 73 -4.62 14.20 1.86
C ALA A 73 -3.50 14.42 0.82
N ARG A 74 -3.48 13.64 -0.27
CA ARG A 74 -2.59 13.83 -1.42
C ARG A 74 -3.12 14.86 -2.44
N GLY A 75 -4.34 15.36 -2.27
CA GLY A 75 -4.98 16.33 -3.16
C GLY A 75 -5.36 15.76 -4.52
N TRP A 76 -5.58 14.44 -4.62
CA TRP A 76 -5.94 13.78 -5.87
C TRP A 76 -7.45 13.74 -6.09
N ASP A 77 -8.23 13.46 -5.04
CA ASP A 77 -9.69 13.35 -5.10
C ASP A 77 -10.17 12.38 -6.21
N ASN A 78 -9.40 11.31 -6.45
CA ASN A 78 -9.64 10.34 -7.52
C ASN A 78 -10.65 9.26 -7.11
N LEU A 79 -10.79 8.99 -5.82
CA LEU A 79 -11.60 7.86 -5.35
C LEU A 79 -13.06 8.25 -5.09
N GLY A 80 -13.95 7.74 -5.93
CA GLY A 80 -15.40 7.90 -5.81
C GLY A 80 -16.02 7.19 -4.60
N SER A 81 -17.35 7.20 -4.56
CA SER A 81 -18.13 6.68 -3.43
C SER A 81 -18.46 5.20 -3.52
N GLY A 82 -18.27 4.59 -4.70
CA GLY A 82 -18.54 3.18 -4.91
C GLY A 82 -17.58 2.23 -4.19
N PRO A 83 -17.75 0.92 -4.43
CA PRO A 83 -16.98 -0.10 -3.74
C PRO A 83 -15.55 -0.12 -4.25
N LEU A 84 -14.57 -0.09 -3.35
CA LEU A 84 -13.14 -0.23 -3.71
C LEU A 84 -12.75 -1.66 -4.08
N VAL A 85 -13.56 -2.63 -3.64
CA VAL A 85 -13.15 -3.99 -3.38
C VAL A 85 -14.16 -4.96 -4.01
N PRO A 86 -13.74 -5.83 -4.95
CA PRO A 86 -14.62 -6.82 -5.55
C PRO A 86 -15.12 -7.88 -4.55
N ALA A 87 -16.33 -8.39 -4.78
CA ALA A 87 -16.86 -9.52 -4.04
C ALA A 87 -16.06 -10.81 -4.33
N GLY A 88 -15.88 -11.68 -3.32
CA GLY A 88 -15.28 -13.00 -3.50
C GLY A 88 -13.78 -13.02 -3.83
N ARG A 89 -13.08 -11.90 -3.65
CA ARG A 89 -11.64 -11.78 -3.89
C ARG A 89 -10.80 -12.69 -2.97
N ASP A 90 -9.59 -12.98 -3.42
CA ASP A 90 -8.62 -13.81 -2.69
C ASP A 90 -7.36 -13.02 -2.35
N LEU A 91 -7.12 -12.75 -1.07
CA LEU A 91 -5.89 -12.11 -0.61
C LEU A 91 -4.74 -13.11 -0.59
N ARG A 92 -3.87 -13.04 -1.60
CA ARG A 92 -2.67 -13.86 -1.71
C ARG A 92 -1.45 -13.14 -1.13
N LEU A 93 -0.83 -13.79 -0.14
CA LEU A 93 0.33 -13.27 0.57
C LEU A 93 1.60 -14.03 0.18
N THR A 94 2.68 -13.30 -0.10
CA THR A 94 4.03 -13.86 -0.28
C THR A 94 4.99 -13.15 0.67
N GLU A 95 5.76 -13.90 1.46
CA GLU A 95 6.71 -13.32 2.39
C GLU A 95 7.85 -12.65 1.63
N LEU A 96 8.19 -11.42 2.03
CA LEU A 96 9.34 -10.70 1.47
C LEU A 96 10.51 -10.68 2.43
N GLY A 97 10.22 -10.61 3.73
CA GLY A 97 11.19 -10.18 4.74
C GLY A 97 11.69 -8.75 4.48
N ARG A 98 12.51 -8.25 5.41
CA ARG A 98 13.03 -6.88 5.35
C ARG A 98 13.84 -6.62 4.08
N THR A 99 14.72 -7.55 3.71
CA THR A 99 15.58 -7.44 2.52
C THR A 99 14.76 -7.42 1.23
N GLY A 100 13.78 -8.32 1.10
CA GLY A 100 12.91 -8.36 -0.08
C GLY A 100 12.04 -7.10 -0.19
N PHE A 101 11.57 -6.57 0.93
CA PHE A 101 10.82 -5.32 0.95
C PHE A 101 11.71 -4.10 0.59
N ARG A 102 12.93 -4.02 1.12
CA ARG A 102 13.91 -3.00 0.71
C ARG A 102 14.17 -3.06 -0.79
N ALA A 103 14.45 -4.27 -1.31
CA ALA A 103 14.71 -4.46 -2.74
C ALA A 103 13.51 -4.03 -3.60
N ARG A 104 12.27 -4.26 -3.14
CA ARG A 104 11.07 -3.76 -3.81
C ARG A 104 11.00 -2.23 -3.84
N LEU A 105 11.23 -1.56 -2.72
CA LEU A 105 11.23 -0.09 -2.67
C LEU A 105 12.33 0.49 -3.55
N THR A 106 13.54 -0.09 -3.50
CA THR A 106 14.65 0.30 -4.37
C THR A 106 14.31 0.08 -5.84
N TRP A 107 13.68 -1.05 -6.17
CA TRP A 107 13.17 -1.29 -7.51
C TRP A 107 12.21 -0.19 -7.91
N MET A 108 11.17 0.13 -7.13
CA MET A 108 10.20 1.20 -7.46
C MET A 108 10.84 2.55 -7.79
N LEU A 109 11.99 2.87 -7.19
CA LEU A 109 12.67 4.16 -7.39
C LEU A 109 13.72 4.16 -8.50
N CYS A 110 14.30 3.00 -8.84
CA CYS A 110 15.45 2.91 -9.76
C CYS A 110 15.19 2.05 -11.00
N GLY A 111 14.32 1.04 -10.89
CA GLY A 111 14.15 -0.03 -11.87
C GLY A 111 13.11 0.24 -12.96
N PRO A 112 11.88 0.70 -12.64
CA PRO A 112 10.83 0.81 -13.63
C PRO A 112 11.20 1.77 -14.76
N VAL A 113 10.84 1.39 -15.99
CA VAL A 113 11.11 2.17 -17.20
C VAL A 113 9.97 3.14 -17.43
N SER A 114 9.74 4.01 -16.44
CA SER A 114 8.68 5.02 -16.45
C SER A 114 8.50 5.65 -17.83
N PRO A 115 7.26 5.94 -18.28
CA PRO A 115 7.03 6.65 -19.54
C PRO A 115 7.73 8.02 -19.57
N TYR A 116 8.07 8.58 -18.41
CA TYR A 116 8.82 9.83 -18.27
C TYR A 116 10.34 9.65 -18.22
N ARG A 117 10.85 8.42 -18.31
CA ARG A 117 12.27 8.04 -18.13
C ARG A 117 12.88 8.62 -16.85
N ARG A 118 12.06 8.72 -15.81
CA ARG A 118 12.47 9.22 -14.50
C ARG A 118 12.87 8.03 -13.65
N GLN A 119 14.14 7.99 -13.27
CA GLN A 119 14.67 7.08 -12.27
C GLN A 119 15.47 7.93 -11.28
N LEU A 120 15.45 7.56 -10.01
CA LEU A 120 16.34 8.18 -9.05
C LEU A 120 17.75 7.59 -9.18
N ASP A 121 18.73 8.43 -8.90
CA ASP A 121 20.08 7.96 -8.65
C ASP A 121 20.08 6.95 -7.48
N PRO A 122 20.81 5.82 -7.58
CA PRO A 122 20.80 4.80 -6.53
C PRO A 122 21.15 5.30 -5.14
N ALA A 123 22.05 6.29 -5.01
CA ALA A 123 22.41 6.84 -3.70
C ALA A 123 21.26 7.67 -3.12
N VAL A 124 20.56 8.43 -3.97
CA VAL A 124 19.36 9.19 -3.55
C VAL A 124 18.24 8.22 -3.14
N ALA A 125 18.01 7.16 -3.92
CA ALA A 125 17.03 6.13 -3.58
C ALA A 125 17.38 5.43 -2.25
N ASP A 126 18.66 5.16 -1.99
CA ASP A 126 19.10 4.54 -0.75
C ASP A 126 18.79 5.41 0.48
N VAL A 127 19.00 6.74 0.37
CA VAL A 127 18.64 7.70 1.43
C VAL A 127 17.13 7.70 1.68
N VAL A 128 16.31 7.75 0.63
CA VAL A 128 14.85 7.77 0.76
C VAL A 128 14.34 6.47 1.39
N VAL A 129 14.77 5.31 0.87
CA VAL A 129 14.38 4.00 1.38
C VAL A 129 14.90 3.78 2.80
N GLY A 130 16.14 4.18 3.08
CA GLY A 130 16.74 4.11 4.40
C GLY A 130 15.99 4.96 5.43
N GLY A 131 15.61 6.18 5.06
CA GLY A 131 14.82 7.07 5.90
C GLY A 131 13.47 6.45 6.29
N PHE A 132 12.75 5.88 5.31
CA PHE A 132 11.49 5.19 5.57
C PHE A 132 11.66 3.95 6.47
N LEU A 133 12.64 3.10 6.18
CA LEU A 133 12.88 1.90 7.00
C LEU A 133 13.32 2.24 8.43
N ASN A 134 14.16 3.27 8.61
CA ASN A 134 14.55 3.74 9.93
C ASN A 134 13.36 4.29 10.72
N TRP A 135 12.46 5.05 10.07
CA TRP A 135 11.21 5.48 10.69
C TRP A 135 10.35 4.29 11.12
N LEU A 136 10.18 3.31 10.24
CA LEU A 136 9.39 2.11 10.53
C LEU A 136 9.95 1.37 11.75
N GLU A 137 11.28 1.32 11.89
CA GLU A 137 11.99 0.56 12.93
C GLU A 137 12.28 1.34 14.22
N ARG A 138 11.86 2.62 14.30
CA ARG A 138 12.21 3.54 15.40
C ARG A 138 11.86 3.02 16.80
N ASP A 139 10.82 2.20 16.92
CA ASP A 139 10.35 1.64 18.20
C ASP A 139 10.77 0.16 18.40
N GLY A 140 11.95 -0.23 17.92
CA GLY A 140 12.54 -1.53 18.23
C GLY A 140 12.31 -2.65 17.19
N GLY A 141 12.13 -2.30 15.92
CA GLY A 141 12.00 -3.28 14.83
C GLY A 141 10.78 -4.20 14.95
N GLY A 142 10.90 -5.45 14.47
CA GLY A 142 9.88 -6.50 14.63
C GLY A 142 8.77 -6.51 13.57
N TRP A 143 8.93 -5.74 12.49
CA TRP A 143 7.98 -5.75 11.38
C TRP A 143 8.08 -7.03 10.55
N SER A 144 6.94 -7.57 10.18
CA SER A 144 6.81 -8.60 9.15
C SER A 144 6.46 -7.94 7.82
N TYR A 145 7.05 -8.42 6.73
CA TYR A 145 6.94 -7.80 5.41
C TYR A 145 6.39 -8.79 4.38
N TRP A 146 5.27 -8.44 3.75
CA TRP A 146 4.54 -9.30 2.84
C TRP A 146 4.16 -8.56 1.57
N SER A 147 4.24 -9.26 0.44
CA SER A 147 3.56 -8.85 -0.79
C SER A 147 2.12 -9.32 -0.72
N VAL A 148 1.19 -8.46 -1.09
CA VAL A 148 -0.19 -8.81 -1.41
C VAL A 148 -0.32 -8.74 -2.93
N ARG A 149 -0.98 -9.72 -3.55
CA ARG A 149 -1.29 -9.61 -4.97
C ARG A 149 -2.30 -8.47 -5.18
N PRO A 150 -2.09 -7.51 -6.11
CA PRO A 150 -2.93 -6.34 -6.28
C PRO A 150 -4.20 -6.62 -7.11
N ASP A 151 -4.85 -7.76 -6.89
CA ASP A 151 -6.09 -8.16 -7.57
C ASP A 151 -7.32 -8.09 -6.64
N PHE A 152 -7.19 -7.42 -5.50
CA PHE A 152 -8.24 -7.29 -4.49
C PHE A 152 -8.95 -5.93 -4.50
N LEU A 153 -8.51 -4.98 -5.32
CA LEU A 153 -9.22 -3.73 -5.60
C LEU A 153 -9.67 -3.72 -7.05
N TYR A 154 -10.72 -2.94 -7.35
CA TYR A 154 -11.16 -2.73 -8.73
C TYR A 154 -10.05 -2.08 -9.56
N ASP A 155 -9.91 -2.56 -10.80
CA ASP A 155 -9.02 -1.98 -11.79
C ASP A 155 -9.72 -0.86 -12.56
N THR A 156 -8.94 0.14 -12.97
CA THR A 156 -9.44 1.33 -13.69
C THR A 156 -9.79 1.03 -15.15
N GLY A 157 -9.52 -0.19 -15.64
CA GLY A 157 -9.65 -0.56 -17.05
C GLY A 157 -8.57 0.03 -17.96
N TYR A 158 -7.62 0.83 -17.43
CA TYR A 158 -6.64 1.60 -18.21
C TYR A 158 -5.90 0.75 -19.25
N HIS A 159 -5.36 -0.40 -18.85
CA HIS A 159 -4.63 -1.28 -19.77
C HIS A 159 -5.51 -2.21 -20.61
N ARG A 160 -6.80 -2.30 -20.31
CA ARG A 160 -7.76 -3.18 -21.01
C ARG A 160 -8.65 -2.43 -22.00
N GLY A 161 -8.63 -1.09 -21.98
CA GLY A 161 -9.48 -0.24 -22.81
C GLY A 161 -10.96 -0.34 -22.46
N GLY A 162 -11.27 -0.80 -21.25
CA GLY A 162 -12.64 -0.90 -20.72
C GLY A 162 -12.96 0.24 -19.77
N GLU A 163 -14.25 0.48 -19.53
CA GLU A 163 -14.69 1.35 -18.44
C GLU A 163 -14.46 0.66 -17.08
N PRO A 164 -14.11 1.41 -16.03
CA PRO A 164 -13.92 0.83 -14.71
C PRO A 164 -15.25 0.28 -14.16
N GLU A 165 -15.18 -0.88 -13.51
CA GLU A 165 -16.35 -1.49 -12.86
C GLU A 165 -16.80 -0.75 -11.60
N SER A 166 -15.99 0.19 -11.10
CA SER A 166 -16.30 1.09 -10.00
C SER A 166 -15.68 2.48 -10.20
N ASP A 167 -16.42 3.52 -9.81
CA ASP A 167 -15.91 4.90 -9.68
C ASP A 167 -14.85 5.06 -8.56
N ALA A 168 -14.61 4.02 -7.77
CA ALA A 168 -13.54 3.93 -6.78
C ALA A 168 -12.43 2.96 -7.20
N ALA A 169 -12.33 2.61 -8.49
CA ALA A 169 -11.21 1.80 -8.99
C ALA A 169 -9.86 2.49 -8.71
N TYR A 170 -8.86 1.69 -8.34
CA TYR A 170 -7.55 2.20 -7.90
C TYR A 170 -6.39 1.64 -8.73
N PHE A 171 -6.32 0.32 -8.88
CA PHE A 171 -5.22 -0.32 -9.62
C PHE A 171 -5.39 -0.10 -11.12
N GLU A 172 -4.30 -0.01 -11.87
CA GLU A 172 -4.39 0.15 -13.33
C GLU A 172 -4.61 -1.19 -14.06
N GLY A 173 -4.48 -2.31 -13.34
CA GLY A 173 -4.56 -3.66 -13.87
C GLY A 173 -3.28 -4.12 -14.56
N GLY A 174 -2.17 -3.40 -14.31
CA GLY A 174 -0.88 -3.53 -14.97
C GLY A 174 0.16 -4.30 -14.15
N ARG A 175 1.40 -4.36 -14.67
CA ARG A 175 2.53 -5.01 -13.98
C ARG A 175 3.17 -4.14 -12.90
N GLY A 176 2.88 -2.84 -12.86
CA GLY A 176 3.44 -1.93 -11.87
C GLY A 176 2.54 -1.68 -10.66
N ASP A 177 1.31 -2.22 -10.66
CA ASP A 177 0.50 -2.28 -9.45
C ASP A 177 1.23 -3.11 -8.39
N THR A 178 1.30 -2.59 -7.17
CA THR A 178 1.81 -3.36 -6.04
C THR A 178 1.00 -3.09 -4.79
N ALA A 179 0.98 -4.10 -3.91
CA ALA A 179 0.50 -3.96 -2.56
C ALA A 179 1.49 -4.66 -1.61
N SER A 180 1.90 -3.96 -0.57
CA SER A 180 2.78 -4.48 0.47
C SER A 180 2.12 -4.35 1.83
N TYR A 181 1.97 -5.47 2.51
CA TYR A 181 1.37 -5.57 3.84
C TYR A 181 2.48 -5.71 4.88
N LEU A 182 2.51 -4.78 5.82
CA LEU A 182 3.44 -4.80 6.94
C LEU A 182 2.64 -4.89 8.24
N TYR A 183 3.15 -5.62 9.23
CA TYR A 183 2.54 -5.63 10.54
C TYR A 183 3.57 -5.81 11.66
N ARG A 184 3.24 -5.27 12.83
CA ARG A 184 3.96 -5.43 14.09
C ARG A 184 2.96 -5.33 15.23
N ALA A 185 2.91 -6.35 16.09
CA ALA A 185 1.95 -6.43 17.19
C ALA A 185 0.53 -6.09 16.70
N ASP A 186 -0.12 -5.10 17.29
CA ASP A 186 -1.46 -4.63 17.00
C ASP A 186 -1.55 -3.61 15.85
N VAL A 187 -0.44 -3.33 15.15
CA VAL A 187 -0.40 -2.36 14.05
C VAL A 187 -0.23 -3.07 12.72
N LEU A 188 -1.00 -2.64 11.73
CA LEU A 188 -0.77 -2.97 10.33
C LEU A 188 -0.64 -1.74 9.45
N LEU A 189 0.17 -1.89 8.40
CA LEU A 189 0.34 -0.93 7.32
C LEU A 189 0.07 -1.61 5.98
N LEU A 190 -0.49 -0.85 5.03
CA LEU A 190 -0.69 -1.28 3.67
C LEU A 190 -0.16 -0.20 2.71
N LEU A 191 0.96 -0.49 2.05
CA LEU A 191 1.52 0.37 1.00
C LEU A 191 0.97 -0.09 -0.36
N LEU A 192 0.28 0.80 -1.05
CA LEU A 192 -0.37 0.56 -2.32
C LEU A 192 0.27 1.46 -3.38
N THR A 193 0.58 0.90 -4.54
CA THR A 193 1.01 1.63 -5.74
C THR A 193 0.16 1.17 -6.91
N ASN A 194 -0.26 2.10 -7.76
CA ASN A 194 -1.00 1.82 -8.98
C ASN A 194 -0.25 2.24 -10.27
N GLY A 195 1.09 2.28 -10.25
CA GLY A 195 1.84 2.87 -11.35
C GLY A 195 1.92 1.98 -12.61
N ALA A 196 1.84 2.60 -13.78
CA ALA A 196 2.30 2.06 -15.07
C ALA A 196 3.73 2.53 -15.35
N PRO A 197 4.75 1.77 -14.92
CA PRO A 197 6.11 2.00 -15.36
C PRO A 197 6.26 1.71 -16.84
#